data_AF-A0A1F4A544-F1
#
_entry.id   AF-A0A1F4A544-F1
#
_cell.length_a   1.000
_cell.length_b   1.000
_cell.length_c   1.000
_cell.angle_alpha   90.00
_cell.angle_beta   90.00
_cell.angle_gamma   90.00
#
_symmetry.space_group_name_H-M   'P 1'
#
loop_
_entity.id
_entity.type
_entity.pdbx_description
1 polymer ?
#
loop_
_entity_poly.entity_id
_entity_poly.type
_entity_poly.pdbx_seq_one_letter_code
_entity_poly.pdbx_strand_id
1 'polypeptide(L)'
;MPPLTKTIAQRQIDCYSGVRPHSIHTDPEWARQKGFRAPLVQAMMSTAYVSQLMMQFAGEGFVKGGRMSVSFIKPVFVDETLTVRGRVKSREAEGDRTRVTVEVWCENQDG
;
A
#
# COMPACT_ATOMS: atom_id res chain seq x y z
N MET A 1 1.68 15.19 -6.51
CA MET A 1 2.67 14.53 -5.63
C MET A 1 3.35 13.44 -6.45
N PRO A 2 4.69 13.31 -6.40
CA PRO A 2 5.41 12.27 -7.15
C PRO A 2 4.91 10.88 -6.75
N PRO A 3 4.72 9.94 -7.70
CA PRO A 3 4.31 8.58 -7.38
C PRO A 3 5.42 7.83 -6.63
N LEU A 4 5.03 6.85 -5.82
CA LEU A 4 5.93 5.91 -5.16
C LEU A 4 5.83 4.55 -5.85
N THR A 5 6.92 4.10 -6.48
CA THR A 5 6.95 2.80 -7.18
C THR A 5 7.84 1.81 -6.44
N LYS A 6 7.36 0.56 -6.30
CA LYS A 6 8.02 -0.54 -5.62
C LYS A 6 7.79 -1.85 -6.36
N THR A 7 8.85 -2.48 -6.87
CA THR A 7 8.80 -3.90 -7.22
C THR A 7 8.90 -4.70 -5.93
N ILE A 8 7.91 -5.56 -5.65
CA ILE A 8 7.77 -6.22 -4.36
C ILE A 8 8.33 -7.64 -4.43
N ALA A 9 9.60 -7.81 -4.04
CA ALA A 9 10.25 -9.12 -4.01
C ALA A 9 9.76 -9.97 -2.82
N GLN A 10 9.87 -11.29 -2.94
CA GLN A 10 9.46 -12.24 -1.89
C GLN A 10 10.08 -11.90 -0.52
N ARG A 11 11.39 -11.58 -0.50
CA ARG A 11 12.11 -11.12 0.70
C ARG A 11 11.37 -10.00 1.45
N GLN A 12 10.78 -9.04 0.75
CA GLN A 12 10.11 -7.91 1.40
C GLN A 12 8.80 -8.37 2.03
N ILE A 13 8.09 -9.29 1.37
CA ILE A 13 6.88 -9.93 1.91
C ILE A 13 7.24 -10.75 3.14
N ASP A 14 8.32 -11.53 3.09
CA ASP A 14 8.83 -12.34 4.20
C ASP A 14 9.15 -11.48 5.43
N CYS A 15 9.87 -10.37 5.24
CA CYS A 15 10.19 -9.43 6.31
C CYS A 15 8.93 -8.76 6.89
N TYR A 16 7.94 -8.43 6.07
CA TYR A 16 6.73 -7.74 6.52
C TYR A 16 5.74 -8.68 7.22
N SER A 17 5.50 -9.85 6.63
CA SER A 17 4.45 -10.78 7.03
C SER A 17 4.93 -11.84 8.02
N GLY A 18 6.23 -12.03 8.18
CA GLY A 18 6.83 -13.10 8.98
C GLY A 18 6.68 -14.47 8.30
N VAL A 19 7.81 -15.11 8.02
CA VAL A 19 7.85 -16.43 7.37
C VAL A 19 7.21 -17.48 8.30
N ARG A 20 6.17 -18.15 7.79
CA ARG A 20 5.48 -19.24 8.48
C ARG A 20 4.85 -20.21 7.47
N PRO A 21 4.69 -21.50 7.83
CA PRO A 21 3.97 -22.46 6.99
C PRO A 21 2.49 -22.07 6.85
N HIS A 22 1.87 -22.54 5.78
CA HIS A 22 0.44 -22.32 5.51
C HIS A 22 0.04 -20.83 5.42
N SER A 23 0.93 -20.01 4.88
CA SER A 23 0.71 -18.57 4.67
C SER A 23 0.62 -18.25 3.19
N ILE A 24 -0.48 -17.63 2.76
CA ILE A 24 -0.66 -17.20 1.36
C ILE A 24 0.31 -16.08 0.94
N HIS A 25 1.09 -15.53 1.88
CA HIS A 25 2.06 -14.45 1.65
C HIS A 25 3.51 -14.96 1.54
N THR A 26 3.83 -16.04 2.25
CA THR A 26 5.23 -16.49 2.46
C THR A 26 5.46 -17.96 2.13
N ASP A 27 4.41 -18.73 1.84
CA ASP A 27 4.46 -20.13 1.47
C ASP A 27 3.88 -20.30 0.05
N PRO A 28 4.72 -20.42 -0.99
CA PRO A 28 4.28 -20.54 -2.38
C PRO A 28 3.42 -21.78 -2.64
N GLU A 29 3.72 -22.90 -2.00
CA GLU A 29 2.94 -24.14 -2.19
C GLU A 29 1.55 -23.99 -1.61
N TRP A 30 1.44 -23.42 -0.42
CA TRP A 30 0.15 -23.14 0.20
C TRP A 30 -0.65 -22.10 -0.56
N ALA A 31 -0.02 -21.03 -1.05
CA ALA A 31 -0.69 -20.04 -1.90
C ALA A 31 -1.32 -20.71 -3.13
N ARG A 32 -0.58 -21.61 -3.79
CA ARG A 32 -1.09 -22.40 -4.92
C ARG A 32 -2.22 -23.34 -4.51
N GLN A 33 -2.11 -24.03 -3.37
CA GLN A 33 -3.18 -24.88 -2.84
C GLN A 33 -4.47 -24.08 -2.52
N LYS A 34 -4.34 -22.78 -2.22
CA LYS A 34 -5.47 -21.85 -2.01
C LYS A 34 -6.00 -21.21 -3.30
N GLY A 35 -5.50 -21.65 -4.46
CA GLY A 35 -5.97 -21.20 -5.77
C GLY A 35 -5.32 -19.91 -6.27
N PHE A 36 -4.24 -19.44 -5.62
CA PHE A 36 -3.49 -18.28 -6.08
C PHE A 36 -2.36 -18.68 -7.01
N ARG A 37 -2.03 -17.82 -7.97
CA ARG A 37 -0.93 -18.08 -8.92
C ARG A 37 0.46 -17.96 -8.29
N ALA A 38 0.58 -17.19 -7.22
CA ALA A 38 1.82 -16.89 -6.50
C ALA A 38 1.48 -16.34 -5.11
N PRO A 39 2.46 -16.21 -4.20
CA PRO A 39 2.28 -15.46 -2.96
C PRO A 39 1.76 -14.05 -3.17
N LEU A 40 0.86 -13.62 -2.29
CA LEU A 40 0.22 -12.31 -2.34
C LEU A 40 0.92 -11.35 -1.38
N VAL A 41 1.07 -10.11 -1.81
CA VAL A 41 1.43 -9.01 -0.92
C VAL A 41 0.31 -8.82 0.10
N GLN A 42 0.66 -8.77 1.38
CA GLN A 42 -0.31 -8.47 2.43
C GLN A 42 -0.86 -7.05 2.23
N ALA A 43 -2.18 -6.92 2.24
CA ALA A 43 -2.86 -5.65 1.95
C ALA A 43 -2.36 -4.46 2.79
N MET A 44 -2.01 -4.71 4.06
CA MET A 44 -1.44 -3.70 4.96
C MET A 44 -0.06 -3.18 4.53
N MET A 45 0.71 -3.97 3.77
CA MET A 45 1.98 -3.53 3.18
C MET A 45 1.73 -2.46 2.11
N SER A 46 0.70 -2.63 1.27
CA SER A 46 0.26 -1.60 0.32
C SER A 46 -0.23 -0.34 1.05
N THR A 47 -1.00 -0.50 2.13
CA THR A 47 -1.41 0.63 2.99
C THR A 47 -0.21 1.35 3.60
N ALA A 48 0.86 0.64 3.96
CA ALA A 48 2.09 1.26 4.46
C ALA A 48 2.77 2.13 3.40
N TYR A 49 2.72 1.75 2.12
CA TYR A 49 3.23 2.58 1.03
C TYR A 49 2.34 3.81 0.75
N VAL A 50 1.02 3.70 0.92
CA VAL A 50 0.12 4.87 0.93
C VAL A 50 0.48 5.81 2.08
N SER A 51 0.69 5.28 3.28
CA SER A 51 1.16 6.05 4.44
C SER A 51 2.49 6.74 4.14
N GLN A 52 3.44 6.04 3.49
CA GLN A 52 4.71 6.64 3.07
C GLN A 52 4.52 7.81 2.09
N LEU A 53 3.65 7.68 1.09
CA LEU A 53 3.34 8.77 0.16
C LEU A 53 2.76 9.98 0.91
N MET A 54 1.85 9.74 1.85
CA MET A 54 1.24 10.79 2.65
C MET A 54 2.23 11.46 3.61
N MET A 55 3.16 10.69 4.17
CA MET A 55 4.29 11.22 4.94
C MET A 55 5.19 12.12 4.10
N GLN A 56 5.51 11.72 2.86
CA GLN A 56 6.31 12.53 1.94
C GLN A 56 5.60 13.82 1.52
N PHE A 57 4.26 13.80 1.43
CA PHE A 57 3.47 14.95 0.99
C PHE A 57 3.12 15.93 2.13
N ALA A 58 2.66 15.43 3.28
CA ALA A 58 2.09 16.23 4.35
C ALA A 58 2.89 16.17 5.67
N GLY A 59 3.97 15.39 5.71
CA GLY A 59 4.91 15.32 6.84
C GLY A 59 4.22 15.04 8.17
N GLU A 60 4.63 15.77 9.21
CA GLU A 60 4.07 15.65 10.56
C GLU A 60 2.56 15.89 10.63
N GLY A 61 1.99 16.68 9.71
CA GLY A 61 0.55 16.91 9.64
C GLY A 61 -0.23 15.61 9.42
N PHE A 62 0.33 14.69 8.63
CA PHE A 62 -0.26 13.36 8.43
C PHE A 62 -0.12 12.48 9.67
N VAL A 63 1.03 12.48 10.35
CA VAL A 63 1.21 11.71 11.59
C VAL A 63 0.25 12.15 12.69
N LYS A 64 0.10 13.47 12.87
CA LYS A 64 -0.65 14.05 14.00
C LYS A 64 -2.16 14.02 13.80
N GLY A 65 -2.64 14.12 12.56
CA GLY A 65 -4.08 14.29 12.28
C GLY A 65 -4.59 13.60 11.03
N GLY A 66 -3.77 12.78 10.37
CA GLY A 66 -4.13 12.02 9.20
C GLY A 66 -5.06 10.86 9.52
N ARG A 67 -5.96 10.57 8.58
CA ARG A 67 -6.78 9.36 8.57
C ARG A 67 -6.77 8.81 7.15
N MET A 68 -6.85 7.50 7.02
CA MET A 68 -6.95 6.82 5.73
C MET A 68 -8.16 5.90 5.73
N SER A 69 -8.85 5.86 4.61
CA SER A 69 -9.85 4.86 4.29
C SER A 69 -9.45 4.25 2.95
N VAL A 70 -9.24 2.94 2.92
CA VAL A 70 -8.75 2.22 1.74
C VAL A 70 -9.57 0.95 1.53
N SER A 71 -9.80 0.60 0.27
CA SER A 71 -10.47 -0.64 -0.13
C SER A 71 -9.50 -1.51 -0.92
N PHE A 72 -9.46 -2.80 -0.61
CA PHE A 72 -8.59 -3.76 -1.30
C PHE A 72 -9.39 -4.46 -2.41
N ILE A 73 -9.28 -3.95 -3.63
CA ILE A 73 -10.12 -4.36 -4.76
C ILE A 73 -9.50 -5.45 -5.64
N LYS A 74 -8.17 -5.56 -5.67
CA LYS A 74 -7.40 -6.56 -6.43
C LYS A 74 -6.17 -6.99 -5.61
N PRO A 75 -5.74 -8.26 -5.69
CA PRO A 75 -4.49 -8.70 -5.10
C PRO A 75 -3.29 -8.14 -5.86
N VAL A 76 -2.17 -7.95 -5.15
CA VAL A 76 -0.85 -7.71 -5.73
C VAL A 76 -0.01 -8.94 -5.42
N PHE A 77 0.70 -9.46 -6.41
CA PHE A 77 1.51 -10.65 -6.28
C PHE A 77 2.99 -10.31 -6.09
N VAL A 78 3.74 -11.28 -5.59
CA VAL A 78 5.20 -11.22 -5.58
C VAL A 78 5.76 -10.90 -6.98
N ASP A 79 6.86 -10.14 -7.00
CA ASP A 79 7.58 -9.63 -8.16
C ASP A 79 6.79 -8.65 -9.05
N GLU A 80 5.55 -8.31 -8.70
CA GLU A 80 4.83 -7.22 -9.34
C GLU A 80 5.32 -5.85 -8.87
N THR A 81 5.10 -4.85 -9.73
CA THR A 81 5.45 -3.47 -9.44
C THR A 81 4.22 -2.69 -9.01
N LEU A 82 4.17 -2.33 -7.73
CA LEU A 82 3.14 -1.48 -7.16
C LEU A 82 3.52 0.00 -7.35
N THR A 83 2.63 0.77 -7.98
CA THR A 83 2.72 2.22 -8.08
C THR A 83 1.63 2.87 -7.23
N VAL A 84 2.04 3.63 -6.23
CA VAL A 84 1.14 4.38 -5.35
C VAL A 84 1.06 5.82 -5.81
N ARG A 85 -0.16 6.31 -6.00
CA ARG A 85 -0.45 7.66 -6.48
C ARG A 85 -1.39 8.38 -5.54
N GLY A 86 -1.36 9.70 -5.62
CA GLY A 86 -2.26 10.56 -4.87
C GLY A 86 -2.56 11.85 -5.60
N ARG A 87 -3.79 12.33 -5.45
CA ARG A 87 -4.29 13.58 -6.01
C ARG A 87 -5.02 14.38 -4.93
N VAL A 88 -4.61 15.63 -4.73
CA VAL A 88 -5.33 16.55 -3.84
C VAL A 88 -6.71 16.84 -4.43
N LYS A 89 -7.75 16.63 -3.63
CA LYS A 89 -9.16 16.86 -4.00
C LYS A 89 -9.67 18.18 -3.44
N SER A 90 -9.33 18.48 -2.18
CA SER A 90 -9.71 19.74 -1.53
C SER A 90 -8.64 20.19 -0.53
N ARG A 91 -8.69 21.49 -0.23
CA ARG A 91 -7.95 22.15 0.85
C ARG A 91 -8.94 23.06 1.56
N GLU A 92 -9.14 22.83 2.83
CA GLU A 92 -10.13 23.54 3.65
C GLU A 92 -9.44 24.10 4.89
N ALA A 93 -9.84 25.29 5.33
CA ALA A 93 -9.35 25.85 6.59
C ALA A 93 -9.92 25.05 7.77
N GLU A 94 -9.08 24.74 8.75
CA GLU A 94 -9.45 24.04 9.98
C GLU A 94 -8.74 24.75 11.14
N GLY A 95 -9.35 25.84 11.63
CA GLY A 95 -8.72 26.73 12.61
C GLY A 95 -7.46 27.40 12.05
N ASP A 96 -6.33 27.21 12.71
CA ASP A 96 -5.00 27.67 12.30
C ASP A 96 -4.31 26.69 11.32
N ARG A 97 -4.99 25.61 10.92
CA ARG A 97 -4.45 24.55 10.05
C ARG A 97 -5.21 24.47 8.74
N THR A 98 -4.70 23.64 7.83
CA THR A 98 -5.37 23.29 6.58
C THR A 98 -5.64 21.79 6.54
N ARG A 99 -6.92 21.41 6.42
CA ARG A 99 -7.32 20.04 6.09
C ARG A 99 -7.11 19.81 4.60
N VAL A 100 -6.37 18.76 4.24
CA VAL A 100 -6.17 18.37 2.84
C VAL A 100 -6.79 17.01 2.61
N THR A 101 -7.73 16.92 1.69
CA THR A 101 -8.30 15.64 1.25
C THR A 101 -7.52 15.15 0.04
N VAL A 102 -6.99 13.93 0.11
CA VAL A 102 -6.21 13.31 -0.97
C VAL A 102 -6.90 12.02 -1.38
N GLU A 103 -7.23 11.92 -2.66
CA GLU A 103 -7.61 10.65 -3.30
C GLU A 103 -6.34 9.87 -3.58
N VAL A 104 -6.25 8.64 -3.10
CA VAL A 104 -5.10 7.76 -3.25
C VAL A 104 -5.51 6.48 -3.94
N TRP A 105 -4.63 5.93 -4.76
CA TRP A 105 -4.83 4.63 -5.38
C TRP A 105 -3.50 3.93 -5.59
N CYS A 106 -3.58 2.60 -5.69
CA CYS A 106 -2.46 1.74 -6.01
C CYS A 106 -2.81 0.96 -7.28
N GLU A 107 -1.89 0.91 -8.22
CA GLU A 107 -1.98 0.15 -9.47
C GLU A 107 -0.75 -0.75 -9.59
N ASN A 108 -0.90 -1.93 -10.19
CA ASN A 108 0.24 -2.73 -10.61
C ASN A 108 0.62 -2.35 -12.05
N GLN A 109 1.52 -3.11 -12.68
CA GLN A 109 1.91 -2.88 -14.08
C GLN A 109 0.76 -3.00 -15.11
N ASP A 110 -0.37 -3.61 -14.72
CA ASP A 110 -1.52 -3.90 -15.60
C ASP A 110 -2.69 -2.92 -15.43
N GLY A 111 -2.63 -1.99 -14.47
CA GLY A 111 -3.73 -1.06 -14.14
C GLY A 111 -4.59 -1.52 -12.96
#